data_AF-A0A327KBE7-F1
#
_entry.id   AF-A0A327KBE7-F1
#
_cell.length_a   1.000
_cell.length_b   1.000
_cell.length_c   1.000
_cell.angle_alpha   90.00
_cell.angle_beta   90.00
_cell.angle_gamma   90.00
#
_symmetry.space_group_name_H-M   'P 1'
#
loop_
_entity.id
_entity.type
_entity.pdbx_description
1 polymer ?
#
loop_
_entity_poly.entity_id
_entity_poly.type
_entity_poly.pdbx_seq_one_letter_code
_entity_poly.pdbx_strand_id
1 'polypeptide(L)'
;MTQPLPGPVYLDHNATTPVDPDVLAAMLPFLREEFGNPSSSHPAGRRARAAVETARAEVAALIGASPDEIVFTSGGTESSNTAIRGAAV
;
A
#
# COMPACT_ATOMS: atom_id res chain seq x y z
N MET A 1 17.12 -17.73 -36.78
CA MET A 1 17.02 -16.96 -35.52
C MET A 1 15.58 -17.05 -35.04
N THR A 2 15.28 -17.96 -34.13
CA THR A 2 13.93 -18.11 -33.57
C THR A 2 13.68 -16.99 -32.58
N GLN A 3 12.69 -16.14 -32.86
CA GLN A 3 12.20 -15.21 -31.84
C GLN A 3 11.63 -16.02 -30.66
N PRO A 4 11.83 -15.59 -29.41
CA PRO A 4 11.22 -16.26 -28.27
C PRO A 4 9.70 -16.22 -28.44
N LEU A 5 9.03 -17.34 -28.15
CA LEU A 5 7.58 -17.39 -28.10
C LEU A 5 7.09 -16.30 -27.14
N PRO A 6 6.00 -15.57 -27.47
CA PRO A 6 5.43 -14.60 -26.55
C PRO A 6 5.15 -15.30 -25.21
N GLY A 7 5.51 -14.64 -24.11
CA GLY A 7 5.28 -15.16 -22.76
C GLY A 7 3.79 -15.46 -22.52
N PRO A 8 3.46 -16.17 -21.43
CA PRO A 8 2.07 -16.50 -21.12
C PRO A 8 1.21 -15.23 -21.03
N VAL A 9 0.01 -15.27 -21.60
CA VAL A 9 -0.99 -14.20 -21.45
C VAL A 9 -1.65 -14.35 -20.08
N TYR A 10 -1.54 -13.32 -19.23
CA TYR A 10 -2.12 -13.33 -17.89
C TYR A 10 -3.58 -12.85 -17.95
N LEU A 11 -4.51 -13.74 -17.60
CA LEU A 11 -5.96 -13.47 -17.61
C LEU A 11 -6.60 -13.72 -16.22
N ASP A 12 -5.80 -13.69 -15.15
CA ASP A 12 -6.23 -14.00 -13.78
C ASP A 12 -6.15 -12.78 -12.85
N HIS A 13 -6.52 -11.59 -13.36
CA HIS A 13 -6.46 -10.33 -12.61
C HIS A 13 -7.39 -10.28 -11.38
N ASN A 14 -8.35 -11.22 -11.27
CA ASN A 14 -9.18 -11.37 -10.09
C ASN A 14 -8.43 -12.02 -8.91
N ALA A 15 -7.40 -12.83 -9.18
CA ALA A 15 -6.57 -13.43 -8.13
C ALA A 15 -5.55 -12.44 -7.58
N THR A 16 -4.84 -11.73 -8.47
CA THR A 16 -3.94 -10.62 -8.13
C THR A 16 -3.59 -9.82 -9.38
N THR A 17 -2.87 -8.72 -9.22
CA THR A 17 -2.37 -7.89 -10.32
C THR A 17 -0.86 -7.74 -10.26
N PRO A 18 -0.16 -7.61 -11.41
CA PRO A 18 1.23 -7.16 -11.38
C PRO A 18 1.31 -5.79 -10.70
N VAL A 19 2.40 -5.56 -9.97
CA VAL A 19 2.66 -4.24 -9.38
C VAL A 19 2.94 -3.26 -10.50
N ASP A 20 2.24 -2.13 -10.51
CA ASP A 20 2.50 -1.05 -11.44
C ASP A 20 3.94 -0.52 -11.25
N PRO A 21 4.72 -0.28 -12.33
CA PRO A 21 6.07 0.25 -12.22
C PRO A 21 6.19 1.53 -11.38
N ASP A 22 5.20 2.41 -11.44
CA ASP A 22 5.20 3.67 -10.68
C ASP A 22 4.95 3.42 -9.18
N VAL A 23 4.13 2.41 -8.84
CA VAL A 23 3.95 1.94 -7.46
C VAL A 23 5.26 1.37 -6.93
N LEU A 24 5.95 0.53 -7.72
CA LEU A 24 7.25 -0.02 -7.32
C LEU A 24 8.27 1.10 -7.09
N ALA A 25 8.33 2.09 -7.99
CA ALA A 25 9.23 3.23 -7.86
C ALA A 25 8.93 4.08 -6.61
N ALA A 26 7.66 4.29 -6.28
CA ALA A 26 7.26 5.00 -5.07
C ALA A 26 7.60 4.24 -3.77
N MET A 27 7.54 2.91 -3.79
CA MET A 27 7.84 2.08 -2.61
C MET A 27 9.34 1.89 -2.36
N LEU A 28 10.14 1.77 -3.41
CA LEU A 28 11.56 1.41 -3.32
C LEU A 28 12.40 2.27 -2.34
N PRO A 29 12.24 3.60 -2.27
CA PRO A 29 12.99 4.43 -1.32
C PRO A 29 12.79 4.01 0.13
N PHE A 30 11.57 3.62 0.52
CA PHE A 30 11.24 3.21 1.88
C PHE A 30 11.72 1.80 2.22
N LEU A 31 12.10 1.01 1.21
CA LEU A 31 12.70 -0.31 1.37
C LEU A 31 14.24 -0.28 1.40
N ARG A 32 14.85 0.87 1.08
CA ARG A 32 16.31 1.01 0.96
C ARG A 32 16.86 2.13 1.84
N GLU A 33 16.58 3.39 1.50
CA GLU A 33 17.22 4.55 2.13
C GLU A 33 16.36 5.21 3.23
N GLU A 34 15.04 5.12 3.15
CA GLU A 34 14.09 5.79 4.05
C GLU A 34 13.47 4.83 5.09
N PHE A 35 14.30 3.98 5.70
CA PHE A 35 13.89 2.94 6.67
C PHE A 35 13.50 3.46 8.08
N GLY A 36 13.25 4.77 8.23
CA GLY A 36 12.98 5.39 9.53
C GLY A 36 11.72 4.83 10.19
N ASN A 37 11.76 4.58 11.50
CA ASN A 37 10.55 4.23 12.25
C ASN A 37 9.62 5.46 12.32
N PRO A 38 8.37 5.40 11.80
CA PRO A 38 7.45 6.55 11.77
C PRO A 38 7.02 7.04 13.16
N SER A 39 7.26 6.27 14.22
CA SER A 39 7.04 6.67 15.61
C SER A 39 8.19 7.49 16.21
N SER A 40 9.33 7.56 15.52
CA SER A 40 10.49 8.32 16.00
C SER A 40 10.36 9.82 15.68
N SER A 41 10.76 10.66 16.63
CA SER A 41 10.74 12.13 16.47
C SER A 41 11.90 12.69 15.64
N HIS A 42 12.96 11.90 15.38
CA HIS A 42 14.12 12.33 14.61
C HIS A 42 13.82 12.46 13.11
N PRO A 43 14.66 13.15 12.30
CA PRO A 43 14.35 13.46 10.89
C PRO A 43 13.93 12.26 10.04
N ALA A 44 14.60 11.10 10.17
CA ALA A 44 14.21 9.91 9.41
C ALA A 44 12.82 9.36 9.76
N GLY A 45 12.42 9.42 11.04
CA GLY A 45 11.07 8.99 11.45
C GLY A 45 9.99 9.96 10.99
N ARG A 46 10.28 11.28 11.04
CA ARG A 46 9.36 12.29 10.49
C ARG A 46 9.12 12.14 8.99
N ARG A 47 10.15 11.78 8.21
CA ARG A 47 10.01 11.48 6.77
C ARG A 47 9.11 10.27 6.53
N ALA A 48 9.38 9.15 7.22
CA ALA A 48 8.55 7.95 7.11
C ALA A 48 7.09 8.20 7.52
N ARG A 49 6.87 8.96 8.60
CA ARG A 49 5.52 9.36 9.03
C ARG A 49 4.82 10.20 7.95
N ALA A 50 5.50 11.18 7.37
CA ALA A 50 4.92 12.02 6.32
C ALA A 50 4.50 11.21 5.08
N ALA A 51 5.28 10.20 4.70
CA ALA A 51 4.92 9.28 3.61
C ALA A 51 3.65 8.49 3.92
N VAL A 52 3.52 7.95 5.15
CA VAL A 52 2.31 7.25 5.58
C VAL A 52 1.08 8.17 5.59
N GLU A 53 1.21 9.41 6.06
CA GLU A 53 0.09 10.37 6.05
C GLU A 53 -0.30 10.80 4.63
N THR A 54 0.67 10.90 3.72
CA THR A 54 0.40 11.17 2.30
C THR A 54 -0.41 10.03 1.68
N ALA A 55 0.05 8.79 1.86
CA ALA A 55 -0.68 7.60 1.39
C ALA A 55 -2.10 7.52 2.00
N ARG A 56 -2.26 7.89 3.27
CA ARG A 56 -3.56 7.92 3.95
C ARG A 56 -4.51 8.91 3.27
N ALA A 57 -4.03 10.11 2.96
CA ALA A 57 -4.81 11.14 2.28
C ALA A 57 -5.20 10.72 0.86
N GLU A 58 -4.30 10.08 0.13
CA GLU A 58 -4.56 9.56 -1.23
C GLU A 58 -5.63 8.45 -1.22
N VAL A 59 -5.55 7.50 -0.28
CA VAL A 59 -6.56 6.45 -0.12
C VAL A 59 -7.91 7.03 0.30
N ALA A 60 -7.93 8.01 1.21
CA ALA A 60 -9.15 8.68 1.61
C ALA A 60 -9.82 9.39 0.43
N ALA A 61 -9.05 10.12 -0.37
CA ALA A 61 -9.53 10.82 -1.57
C ALA A 61 -10.09 9.85 -2.62
N LEU A 62 -9.47 8.67 -2.79
CA LEU A 62 -9.92 7.65 -3.74
C LEU A 62 -11.35 7.17 -3.45
N ILE A 63 -11.74 7.09 -2.17
CA ILE A 63 -13.06 6.57 -1.76
C ILE A 63 -14.02 7.65 -1.23
N GLY A 64 -13.60 8.92 -1.21
CA GLY A 64 -14.40 10.03 -0.71
C GLY A 64 -14.55 10.07 0.81
N ALA A 65 -13.56 9.58 1.56
CA ALA A 65 -13.52 9.59 3.03
C ALA A 65 -12.61 10.71 3.56
N SER A 66 -12.68 10.96 4.87
CA SER A 66 -11.69 11.78 5.58
C SER A 66 -10.45 10.95 5.93
N PRO A 67 -9.22 11.52 5.93
CA PRO A 67 -8.01 10.76 6.25
C PRO A 67 -8.05 10.06 7.62
N ASP A 68 -8.69 10.65 8.64
CA ASP A 68 -8.83 10.05 9.97
C ASP A 68 -9.78 8.84 10.02
N GLU A 69 -10.54 8.58 8.97
CA GLU A 69 -11.37 7.37 8.82
C GLU A 69 -10.57 6.18 8.23
N ILE A 70 -9.34 6.41 7.74
CA ILE A 70 -8.54 5.37 7.10
C ILE A 70 -7.64 4.66 8.11
N VAL A 71 -7.79 3.34 8.21
CA VAL A 71 -6.90 2.45 8.98
C VAL A 71 -6.18 1.50 8.02
N PHE A 72 -4.85 1.55 8.00
CA PHE A 72 -4.04 0.58 7.25
C PHE A 72 -3.98 -0.76 7.99
N THR A 73 -4.30 -1.84 7.27
CA THR A 73 -4.20 -3.24 7.72
C THR A 73 -3.33 -4.03 6.74
N SER A 74 -2.96 -5.27 7.04
CA SER A 74 -2.14 -6.11 6.14
C SER A 74 -2.84 -6.52 4.83
N GLY A 75 -4.18 -6.46 4.76
CA GLY A 75 -4.95 -6.74 3.55
C GLY A 75 -6.43 -6.99 3.83
N GLY A 76 -7.20 -7.29 2.78
CA GLY A 76 -8.67 -7.37 2.85
C GLY A 76 -9.23 -8.39 3.84
N THR A 77 -8.53 -9.50 4.08
CA THR A 77 -8.92 -10.50 5.09
C THR A 77 -8.87 -9.91 6.50
N GLU A 78 -7.81 -9.17 6.83
CA GLU A 78 -7.70 -8.50 8.13
C GLU A 78 -8.75 -7.38 8.24
N SER A 79 -8.88 -6.53 7.22
CA SER A 79 -9.87 -5.43 7.23
C SER A 79 -11.30 -5.95 7.48
N SER A 80 -11.68 -7.03 6.79
CA SER A 80 -13.01 -7.64 6.94
C SER A 80 -13.24 -8.19 8.35
N ASN A 81 -12.24 -8.86 8.93
CA ASN A 81 -12.32 -9.38 10.29
C ASN A 81 -12.37 -8.24 11.32
N THR A 82 -11.58 -7.19 11.13
CA THR A 82 -11.57 -6.00 11.99
C THR A 82 -12.93 -5.32 12.00
N ALA A 83 -13.57 -5.15 10.83
CA ALA A 83 -14.91 -4.56 10.74
C ALA A 83 -15.96 -5.40 11.48
N ILE A 84 -15.98 -6.72 11.27
CA ILE A 84 -16.96 -7.62 11.90
C ILE A 84 -16.75 -7.69 13.42
N ARG A 85 -15.51 -7.92 13.85
CA ARG A 85 -15.18 -8.10 15.27
C ARG A 85 -15.20 -6.78 16.05
N GLY A 86 -14.84 -5.67 15.42
CA GLY A 86 -14.86 -4.35 16.03
C GLY A 86 -16.27 -3.78 16.18
N ALA A 87 -17.22 -4.20 15.34
CA ALA A 87 -18.63 -3.82 15.47
C ALA A 87 -19.41 -4.70 16.46
N ALA A 88 -18.88 -5.86 16.83
CA ALA A 88 -19.49 -6.74 17.82
C ALA A 88 -19.34 -6.11 19.22
N VAL A 89 -20.47 -5.76 19.83
CA VAL A 89 -20.60 -5.32 21.23
C VAL A 89 -20.87 -6.50 22.16
#